data_AF-A0AA87ZQH0-F1
#
_entry.id   AF-A0AA87ZQH0-F1
#
_cell.length_a   1.000
_cell.length_b   1.000
_cell.length_c   1.000
_cell.angle_alpha   90.00
_cell.angle_beta   90.00
_cell.angle_gamma   90.00
#
_symmetry.space_group_name_H-M   'P 1'
#
loop_
_entity.id
_entity.type
_entity.pdbx_description
1 polymer ?
#
loop_
_entity_poly.entity_id
_entity_poly.type
_entity_poly.pdbx_seq_one_letter_code
_entity_poly.pdbx_strand_id
1 'polypeptide(L)'
;MAVEEAGRERQDSFSGTFKLTDAGCFVPIKPYHEDLPRLDTPNFYYVLEDVLMEELKKKEGLTWSVHRPGAIFGFSPYSLLNVVGCFCVYAAICKHEGSKPRFPRTPAGLEAFWDVSDANLKLKVVAEEFGLEYEEYYDEGQKLTSVEMMKDKGEVWDQIVKENGLVPTKLEEVGRWRHLDFVLNYGSSSVDNMNKSKEYGFLVFRNSEKSFVSWIDMMKAHKIVP
;
A
#
# COMPACT_ATOMS: atom_id res chain seq x y z
N MET A 1 5.21 -10.81 -4.88
CA MET A 1 6.36 -10.43 -5.73
C MET A 1 6.45 -11.45 -6.84
N ALA A 2 5.91 -11.11 -8.00
CA ALA A 2 6.01 -11.95 -9.19
C ALA A 2 7.23 -11.55 -10.02
N VAL A 3 7.95 -12.55 -10.50
CA VAL A 3 9.12 -12.43 -11.39
C VAL A 3 8.69 -12.93 -12.76
N GLU A 4 8.82 -12.10 -13.79
CA GLU A 4 8.55 -12.48 -15.17
C GLU A 4 9.86 -12.68 -15.95
N GLU A 5 10.05 -13.88 -16.52
CA GLU A 5 10.84 -14.12 -17.72
C GLU A 5 9.86 -14.58 -18.81
N ALA A 6 9.87 -13.96 -20.00
CA ALA A 6 9.00 -14.39 -21.10
C ALA A 6 9.79 -14.49 -22.41
N GLY A 7 9.92 -15.73 -22.90
CA GLY A 7 10.23 -16.07 -24.29
C GLY A 7 8.97 -16.00 -25.17
N ARG A 8 9.20 -15.77 -26.47
CA ARG A 8 8.21 -15.53 -27.54
C ARG A 8 7.09 -16.58 -27.61
N GLU A 9 5.82 -16.17 -27.67
CA GLU A 9 4.83 -16.64 -28.67
C GLU A 9 3.51 -15.85 -28.67
N ARG A 10 2.70 -16.09 -29.71
CA ARG A 10 1.74 -15.17 -30.37
C ARG A 10 0.29 -15.33 -29.87
N GLN A 11 -0.45 -14.22 -29.96
CA GLN A 11 -1.87 -13.96 -29.65
C GLN A 11 -2.88 -15.03 -30.12
N ASP A 12 -3.83 -15.39 -29.23
CA ASP A 12 -5.18 -15.88 -29.59
C ASP A 12 -6.23 -15.22 -28.68
N SER A 13 -7.39 -14.90 -29.27
CA SER A 13 -8.50 -14.13 -28.69
C SER A 13 -9.20 -14.86 -27.52
N PHE A 14 -9.35 -14.21 -26.36
CA PHE A 14 -10.12 -14.73 -25.22
C PHE A 14 -11.18 -13.72 -24.74
N SER A 15 -12.45 -14.03 -25.01
CA SER A 15 -13.62 -13.32 -24.49
C SER A 15 -13.92 -13.80 -23.06
N GLY A 16 -13.48 -13.07 -22.04
CA GLY A 16 -13.85 -13.41 -20.66
C GLY A 16 -13.23 -12.61 -19.52
N THR A 17 -12.32 -11.67 -19.78
CA THR A 17 -11.39 -11.17 -18.75
C THR A 17 -11.71 -9.80 -18.14
N PHE A 18 -12.81 -9.15 -18.51
CA PHE A 18 -13.06 -7.75 -18.12
C PHE A 18 -14.48 -7.47 -17.62
N LYS A 19 -14.61 -6.56 -16.65
CA LYS A 19 -15.88 -5.92 -16.24
C LYS A 19 -15.90 -4.46 -16.68
N LEU A 20 -17.02 -4.01 -17.25
CA LEU A 20 -17.24 -2.60 -17.56
C LEU A 20 -17.59 -1.85 -16.26
N THR A 21 -16.81 -0.82 -15.93
CA THR A 21 -17.08 0.09 -14.80
C THR A 21 -18.05 1.20 -15.21
N ASP A 22 -18.70 1.86 -14.25
CA ASP A 22 -19.57 3.02 -14.47
C ASP A 22 -18.86 4.20 -15.15
N ALA A 23 -17.52 4.20 -15.14
CA ALA A 23 -16.66 5.16 -15.83
C ALA A 23 -16.32 4.75 -17.28
N GLY A 24 -16.94 3.69 -17.82
CA GLY A 24 -16.73 3.22 -19.19
C GLY A 24 -15.41 2.44 -19.40
N CYS A 25 -14.61 2.24 -18.35
CA CYS A 25 -13.36 1.48 -18.42
C CYS A 25 -13.58 -0.01 -18.15
N PHE A 26 -12.93 -0.86 -18.93
CA PHE A 26 -12.87 -2.31 -18.71
C PHE A 26 -11.78 -2.62 -17.66
N VAL A 27 -12.16 -3.20 -16.52
CA VAL A 27 -11.21 -3.65 -15.48
C VAL A 27 -11.08 -5.17 -15.48
N PRO A 28 -9.85 -5.71 -15.39
CA PRO A 28 -9.65 -7.14 -15.39
C PRO A 28 -10.36 -7.82 -14.21
N ILE A 29 -10.87 -9.03 -14.45
CA ILE A 29 -11.44 -9.86 -13.40
C ILE A 29 -10.31 -10.36 -12.51
N LYS A 30 -10.47 -10.12 -11.20
CA LYS A 30 -9.53 -10.52 -10.15
C LYS A 30 -9.61 -12.03 -9.87
N PRO A 31 -8.54 -12.69 -9.39
CA PRO A 31 -7.23 -12.10 -9.06
C PRO A 31 -6.44 -11.71 -10.31
N TYR A 32 -5.65 -10.64 -10.20
CA TYR A 32 -4.81 -10.19 -11.31
C TYR A 32 -3.69 -11.20 -11.58
N HIS A 33 -3.37 -11.46 -12.85
CA HIS A 33 -2.26 -12.31 -13.28
C HIS A 33 -1.48 -11.64 -14.41
N GLU A 34 -0.23 -12.07 -14.60
CA GLU A 34 0.78 -11.37 -15.40
C GLU A 34 0.45 -11.34 -16.90
N ASP A 35 -0.31 -12.33 -17.37
CA ASP A 35 -0.69 -12.49 -18.78
C ASP A 35 -1.95 -11.68 -19.17
N LEU A 36 -2.52 -10.91 -18.23
CA LEU A 36 -3.56 -9.94 -18.55
C LEU A 36 -3.00 -8.85 -19.49
N PRO A 37 -3.74 -8.45 -20.53
CA PRO A 37 -3.27 -7.42 -21.43
C PRO A 37 -3.23 -6.06 -20.71
N ARG A 38 -2.40 -5.16 -21.23
CA ARG A 38 -2.34 -3.77 -20.78
C ARG A 38 -3.72 -3.11 -20.93
N LEU A 39 -4.09 -2.29 -19.96
CA LEU A 39 -5.25 -1.42 -20.05
C LEU A 39 -5.03 -0.33 -21.10
N ASP A 40 -6.08 0.06 -21.80
CA ASP A 40 -6.08 1.21 -22.73
C ASP A 40 -6.18 2.53 -21.94
N THR A 41 -5.11 2.84 -21.21
CA THR A 41 -5.00 4.05 -20.39
C THR A 41 -3.53 4.47 -20.24
N PRO A 42 -3.23 5.77 -20.16
CA PRO A 42 -1.87 6.22 -19.86
C PRO A 42 -1.38 5.67 -18.52
N ASN A 43 -0.35 4.82 -18.57
CA ASN A 43 0.27 4.25 -17.38
C ASN A 43 1.80 4.27 -17.55
N PHE A 44 2.49 4.93 -16.63
CA PHE A 44 3.94 5.08 -16.70
C PHE A 44 4.68 3.74 -16.61
N TYR A 45 4.09 2.70 -16.00
CA TYR A 45 4.67 1.36 -15.99
C TYR A 45 4.85 0.78 -17.39
N TYR A 46 3.90 1.02 -18.29
CA TYR A 46 3.98 0.54 -19.67
C TYR A 46 5.12 1.24 -20.42
N VAL A 47 5.29 2.55 -20.20
CA VAL A 47 6.39 3.33 -20.76
C VAL A 47 7.74 2.79 -20.26
N LEU A 48 7.86 2.49 -18.96
CA LEU A 48 9.09 1.94 -18.39
C LEU A 48 9.42 0.55 -18.97
N GLU A 49 8.42 -0.32 -19.12
CA GLU A 49 8.59 -1.62 -19.77
C GLU A 49 9.02 -1.46 -21.23
N ASP A 50 8.41 -0.54 -21.99
CA ASP A 50 8.75 -0.33 -23.40
C ASP A 50 10.18 0.18 -23.55
N VAL A 51 10.60 1.14 -22.72
CA VAL A 51 11.98 1.62 -22.68
C VAL A 51 12.94 0.48 -22.32
N LEU A 52 12.61 -0.36 -21.33
CA LEU A 52 13.41 -1.53 -20.98
C LEU A 52 13.58 -2.48 -22.19
N MET A 53 12.49 -2.78 -22.90
CA MET A 53 12.51 -3.64 -24.08
C MET A 53 13.33 -3.06 -25.24
N GLU A 54 13.33 -1.73 -25.40
CA GLU A 54 14.18 -1.06 -26.39
C GLU A 54 15.66 -1.11 -26.03
N GLU A 55 16.02 -0.93 -24.76
CA GLU A 55 17.41 -1.01 -24.30
C GLU A 55 17.98 -2.43 -24.40
N LEU A 56 17.17 -3.46 -24.15
CA LEU A 56 17.58 -4.87 -24.25
C LEU A 56 18.02 -5.25 -25.67
N LYS A 57 17.39 -4.67 -26.71
CA LYS A 57 17.79 -4.89 -28.11
C LYS A 57 19.23 -4.45 -28.42
N LYS A 58 19.81 -3.59 -27.58
CA LYS A 58 21.17 -3.04 -27.78
C LYS A 58 22.26 -3.92 -27.19
N LYS A 59 21.93 -4.93 -26.36
CA LYS A 59 22.90 -5.77 -25.66
C LYS A 59 22.49 -7.24 -25.71
N GLU A 60 23.18 -8.01 -26.55
CA GLU A 60 22.99 -9.46 -26.59
C GLU A 60 23.36 -10.11 -25.25
N GLY A 61 22.57 -11.10 -24.83
CA GLY A 61 22.78 -11.85 -23.59
C GLY A 61 22.32 -11.17 -22.31
N LEU A 62 21.83 -9.92 -22.35
CA LEU A 62 21.25 -9.26 -21.17
C LEU A 62 19.82 -9.79 -20.91
N THR A 63 19.57 -10.25 -19.68
CA THR A 63 18.24 -10.67 -19.21
C THR A 63 17.60 -9.61 -18.32
N TRP A 64 16.31 -9.77 -18.03
CA TRP A 64 15.53 -8.81 -17.26
C TRP A 64 14.42 -9.51 -16.47
N SER A 65 13.86 -8.79 -15.49
CA SER A 65 12.66 -9.20 -14.76
C SER A 65 11.88 -7.96 -14.34
N VAL A 66 10.55 -8.00 -14.46
CA VAL A 66 9.64 -6.96 -13.93
C VAL A 66 8.98 -7.46 -12.66
N HIS A 67 8.91 -6.60 -11.64
CA HIS A 67 8.29 -6.90 -10.35
C HIS A 67 7.12 -5.95 -10.10
N ARG A 68 5.93 -6.50 -9.91
CA ARG A 68 4.68 -5.73 -9.72
C ARG A 68 4.13 -5.97 -8.29
N PRO A 69 4.65 -5.27 -7.26
CA PRO A 69 4.12 -5.41 -5.91
C PRO A 69 2.78 -4.68 -5.76
N GLY A 70 1.91 -5.22 -4.89
CA GLY A 70 0.78 -4.48 -4.33
C GLY A 70 1.24 -3.40 -3.34
N ALA A 71 0.44 -3.15 -2.31
CA ALA A 71 0.89 -2.25 -1.24
C ALA A 71 2.16 -2.79 -0.57
N ILE A 72 3.06 -1.91 -0.12
CA ILE A 72 4.33 -2.34 0.49
C ILE A 72 4.28 -2.06 1.98
N PHE A 73 4.45 -3.10 2.78
CA PHE A 73 4.87 -2.94 4.16
C PHE A 73 6.40 -2.91 4.21
N GLY A 74 6.94 -1.83 4.74
CA GLY A 74 8.38 -1.59 4.75
C GLY A 74 8.77 -0.45 5.65
N PHE A 75 10.07 -0.28 5.82
CA PHE A 75 10.68 0.81 6.58
C PHE A 75 11.46 1.72 5.63
N SER A 76 10.99 2.95 5.48
CA SER A 76 11.76 4.06 4.91
C SER A 76 11.07 5.37 5.27
N PRO A 77 11.73 6.28 6.03
CA PRO A 77 11.18 7.59 6.33
C PRO A 77 11.14 8.52 5.11
N TYR A 78 11.85 8.17 4.03
CA TYR A 78 11.89 8.94 2.78
C TYR A 78 10.93 8.42 1.71
N SER A 79 10.29 7.27 1.93
CA SER A 79 9.39 6.68 0.96
C SER A 79 8.13 7.53 0.81
N LEU A 80 7.74 7.78 -0.45
CA LEU A 80 6.49 8.47 -0.77
C LEU A 80 5.24 7.62 -0.52
N LEU A 81 5.40 6.29 -0.34
CA LEU A 81 4.32 5.32 -0.24
C LEU A 81 4.56 4.37 0.96
N ASN A 82 4.80 4.93 2.15
CA ASN A 82 4.96 4.16 3.38
C ASN A 82 3.67 4.14 4.21
N VAL A 83 2.82 3.14 3.95
CA VAL A 83 1.54 3.02 4.67
C VAL A 83 1.74 2.70 6.16
N VAL A 84 2.73 1.87 6.52
CA VAL A 84 3.03 1.51 7.92
C VAL A 84 3.42 2.75 8.70
N GLY A 85 4.28 3.59 8.13
CA GLY A 85 4.67 4.86 8.72
C GLY A 85 3.49 5.79 8.96
N CYS A 86 2.58 5.91 7.99
CA CYS A 86 1.38 6.74 8.16
C CYS A 86 0.51 6.26 9.33
N PHE A 87 0.31 4.95 9.47
CA PHE A 87 -0.42 4.37 10.60
C PHE A 87 0.26 4.68 11.95
N CYS A 88 1.58 4.51 12.03
CA CYS A 88 2.33 4.72 13.27
C CYS A 88 2.33 6.20 13.70
N VAL A 89 2.54 7.13 12.75
CA VAL A 89 2.53 8.57 13.03
C VAL A 89 1.14 9.02 13.48
N TYR A 90 0.08 8.54 12.81
CA TYR A 90 -1.29 8.81 13.23
C TYR A 90 -1.56 8.33 14.66
N ALA A 91 -1.18 7.09 14.99
CA ALA A 91 -1.36 6.54 16.33
C ALA A 91 -0.53 7.29 17.39
N ALA A 92 0.70 7.69 17.07
CA ALA A 92 1.53 8.49 17.97
C ALA A 92 0.90 9.85 18.28
N ILE A 93 0.31 10.51 17.28
CA ILE A 93 -0.43 11.77 17.47
C ILE A 93 -1.68 11.53 18.33
N CYS A 94 -2.48 10.51 18.03
CA CYS A 94 -3.65 10.17 18.84
C CYS A 94 -3.27 9.94 20.31
N LYS A 95 -2.19 9.19 20.54
CA LYS A 95 -1.66 8.92 21.89
C LYS A 95 -1.24 10.20 22.62
N HIS A 96 -0.50 11.07 21.94
CA HIS A 96 -0.05 12.32 22.53
C HIS A 96 -1.22 13.24 22.90
N GLU A 97 -2.29 13.25 22.09
CA GLU A 97 -3.48 14.06 22.33
C GLU A 97 -4.50 13.41 23.29
N GLY A 98 -4.27 12.18 23.73
CA GLY A 98 -5.23 11.41 24.53
C GLY A 98 -6.53 11.09 23.76
N SER A 99 -6.47 11.07 22.42
CA SER A 99 -7.60 10.75 21.56
C SER A 99 -7.56 9.29 21.08
N LYS A 100 -8.73 8.75 20.73
CA LYS A 100 -8.85 7.40 20.17
C LYS A 100 -8.57 7.45 18.66
N PRO A 101 -7.74 6.53 18.11
CA PRO A 101 -7.58 6.38 16.68
C PRO A 101 -8.92 6.10 15.99
N ARG A 102 -9.26 6.92 15.00
CA ARG A 102 -10.43 6.78 14.12
C ARG A 102 -9.98 6.84 12.67
N PHE A 103 -10.21 5.78 11.90
CA PHE A 103 -9.90 5.80 10.47
C PHE A 103 -11.18 6.03 9.67
N PRO A 104 -11.27 7.12 8.91
CA PRO A 104 -12.42 7.35 8.06
C PRO A 104 -12.44 6.34 6.92
N ARG A 105 -13.49 5.51 6.90
CA ARG A 105 -13.68 4.45 5.91
C ARG A 105 -15.05 4.51 5.29
N THR A 106 -15.07 4.30 3.99
CA THR A 106 -16.28 3.97 3.23
C THR A 106 -16.70 2.51 3.50
N PRO A 107 -18.00 2.18 3.42
CA PRO A 107 -18.48 0.80 3.52
C PRO A 107 -17.76 -0.15 2.55
N ALA A 108 -17.50 0.31 1.32
CA ALA A 108 -16.80 -0.49 0.31
C ALA A 108 -15.33 -0.78 0.69
N GLY A 109 -14.64 0.17 1.34
CA GLY A 109 -13.28 -0.04 1.84
C GLY A 109 -13.21 -1.02 3.00
N LEU A 110 -14.27 -1.12 3.81
CA LEU A 110 -14.37 -2.06 4.92
C LEU A 110 -14.47 -3.51 4.46
N GLU A 111 -15.23 -3.76 3.40
CA GLU A 111 -15.47 -5.11 2.85
C GLU A 111 -14.38 -5.56 1.85
N ALA A 112 -13.44 -4.67 1.50
CA ALA A 112 -12.40 -4.95 0.52
C ALA A 112 -11.25 -5.78 1.08
N PHE A 113 -10.88 -6.85 0.37
CA PHE A 113 -9.74 -7.71 0.70
C PHE A 113 -8.45 -7.25 -0.01
N TRP A 114 -7.33 -7.28 0.71
CA TRP A 114 -6.01 -6.92 0.20
C TRP A 114 -4.99 -8.04 0.46
N ASP A 115 -4.04 -8.19 -0.46
CA ASP A 115 -2.88 -9.09 -0.36
C ASP A 115 -2.02 -8.87 0.90
N VAL A 116 -1.99 -7.64 1.41
CA VAL A 116 -1.18 -7.22 2.56
C VAL A 116 -1.87 -7.29 3.93
N SER A 117 -3.09 -7.85 4.03
CA SER A 117 -3.97 -7.94 5.21
C SER A 117 -5.17 -6.98 5.21
N ASP A 118 -6.20 -7.38 5.96
CA ASP A 118 -7.44 -6.64 6.20
C ASP A 118 -7.17 -5.28 6.86
N ALA A 119 -7.91 -4.24 6.47
CA ALA A 119 -7.73 -2.90 7.00
C ALA A 119 -8.10 -2.77 8.49
N ASN A 120 -9.11 -3.52 8.97
CA ASN A 120 -9.47 -3.57 10.40
C ASN A 120 -8.32 -4.16 11.23
N LEU A 121 -7.69 -5.22 10.70
CA LEU A 121 -6.55 -5.84 11.36
C LEU A 121 -5.40 -4.84 11.55
N LYS A 122 -5.11 -4.01 10.53
CA LYS A 122 -4.06 -2.98 10.60
C LYS A 122 -4.34 -1.95 11.69
N LEU A 123 -5.56 -1.41 11.77
CA LEU A 123 -5.93 -0.44 12.81
C LEU A 123 -5.80 -1.06 14.21
N LYS A 124 -6.38 -2.24 14.40
CA LYS A 124 -6.37 -2.93 15.68
C LYS A 124 -4.93 -3.17 16.15
N VAL A 125 -4.09 -3.74 15.29
CA VAL A 125 -2.68 -4.02 15.61
C VAL A 125 -1.92 -2.74 15.96
N VAL A 126 -2.10 -1.65 15.20
CA VAL A 126 -1.45 -0.37 15.52
C VAL A 126 -1.93 0.20 16.85
N ALA A 127 -3.23 0.13 17.14
CA ALA A 127 -3.75 0.62 18.42
C ALA A 127 -3.17 -0.18 19.59
N GLU A 128 -3.13 -1.52 19.49
CA GLU A 128 -2.53 -2.40 20.49
C GLU A 128 -1.03 -2.09 20.68
N GLU A 129 -0.28 -1.93 19.59
CA GLU A 129 1.14 -1.60 19.60
C GLU A 129 1.47 -0.26 20.24
N PHE A 130 0.53 0.70 20.20
CA PHE A 130 0.68 2.00 20.84
C PHE A 130 0.00 2.08 22.21
N GLY A 131 -0.67 1.03 22.67
CA GLY A 131 -1.40 0.98 23.94
C GLY A 131 -2.63 1.89 23.95
N LEU A 132 -3.35 1.94 22.84
CA LEU A 132 -4.55 2.76 22.64
C LEU A 132 -5.81 1.90 22.57
N GLU A 133 -6.90 2.40 23.13
CA GLU A 133 -8.22 1.97 22.72
C GLU A 133 -8.52 2.58 21.33
N TYR A 134 -9.09 1.78 20.42
CA TYR A 134 -9.54 2.28 19.13
C TYR A 134 -11.06 2.31 19.06
N GLU A 135 -11.58 3.12 18.15
CA GLU A 135 -13.00 3.22 17.84
C GLU A 135 -13.19 2.92 16.36
N GLU A 136 -14.08 1.98 16.05
CA GLU A 136 -14.52 1.79 14.67
C GLU A 136 -15.37 2.98 14.27
N TYR A 137 -14.86 3.78 13.34
CA TYR A 137 -15.57 4.93 12.81
C TYR A 137 -16.07 4.62 11.41
N TYR A 138 -17.37 4.85 11.21
CA TYR A 138 -18.08 4.62 9.96
C TYR A 138 -18.55 5.96 9.42
N ASP A 139 -18.08 6.31 8.22
CA ASP A 139 -18.47 7.56 7.60
C ASP A 139 -19.81 7.39 6.86
N GLU A 140 -20.93 7.67 7.54
CA GLU A 140 -22.29 7.67 6.96
C GLU A 140 -22.60 8.95 6.14
N GLY A 141 -21.60 9.49 5.42
CA GLY A 141 -21.79 10.61 4.49
C GLY A 141 -21.10 11.93 4.87
N GLN A 142 -20.10 11.89 5.75
CA GLN A 142 -19.41 13.01 6.35
C GLN A 142 -17.92 13.15 6.01
N LYS A 143 -17.42 12.75 4.84
CA LYS A 143 -16.16 13.20 4.17
C LYS A 143 -14.87 13.40 5.00
N LEU A 144 -14.80 13.00 6.26
CA LEU A 144 -13.63 13.24 7.09
C LEU A 144 -12.49 12.44 6.49
N THR A 145 -11.37 13.07 6.16
CA THR A 145 -10.20 12.36 5.58
C THR A 145 -9.02 12.40 6.53
N SER A 146 -8.09 11.46 6.40
CA SER A 146 -6.82 11.50 7.15
C SER A 146 -6.08 12.81 6.84
N VAL A 147 -6.18 13.31 5.60
CA VAL A 147 -5.67 14.63 5.20
C VAL A 147 -6.25 15.75 6.06
N GLU A 148 -7.58 15.80 6.21
CA GLU A 148 -8.25 16.84 7.00
C GLU A 148 -7.94 16.72 8.49
N MET A 149 -7.86 15.50 9.02
CA MET A 149 -7.56 15.24 10.43
C MET A 149 -6.13 15.67 10.80
N MET A 150 -5.18 15.52 9.88
CA MET A 150 -3.75 15.76 10.14
C MET A 150 -3.24 17.13 9.69
N LYS A 151 -4.07 17.95 9.02
CA LYS A 151 -3.64 19.21 8.38
C LYS A 151 -2.95 20.21 9.33
N ASP A 152 -3.40 20.29 10.58
CA ASP A 152 -2.92 21.25 11.59
C ASP A 152 -2.03 20.59 12.66
N LYS A 153 -1.60 19.34 12.44
CA LYS A 153 -0.85 18.54 13.43
C LYS A 153 0.66 18.68 13.32
N GLY A 154 1.16 19.60 12.49
CA GLY A 154 2.60 19.81 12.29
C GLY A 154 3.34 20.15 13.57
N GLU A 155 2.81 21.11 14.35
CA GLU A 155 3.42 21.50 15.63
C GLU A 155 3.33 20.41 16.69
N VAL A 156 2.23 19.64 16.70
CA VAL A 156 2.05 18.48 17.58
C VAL A 156 3.11 17.42 17.28
N TRP A 157 3.36 17.15 15.99
CA TRP A 157 4.41 16.23 15.59
C TRP A 157 5.81 16.73 15.98
N ASP A 158 6.11 18.00 15.79
CA ASP A 158 7.39 18.61 16.22
C ASP A 158 7.58 18.45 17.75
N GLN A 159 6.52 18.55 18.55
CA GLN A 159 6.55 18.30 20.00
C GLN A 159 6.84 16.82 20.32
N ILE A 160 6.13 15.89 19.68
CA ILE A 160 6.35 14.43 19.84
C ILE A 160 7.79 14.07 19.51
N VAL A 161 8.33 14.60 18.41
CA VAL A 161 9.72 14.37 17.99
C VAL A 161 10.70 14.84 19.06
N LYS A 162 10.47 16.03 19.62
CA LYS A 162 11.34 16.61 20.65
C LYS A 162 11.27 15.85 21.98
N GLU A 163 10.07 15.54 22.45
CA GLU A 163 9.85 14.88 23.75
C GLU A 163 10.39 13.45 23.79
N ASN A 164 10.26 12.72 22.68
CA ASN A 164 10.67 11.32 22.60
C ASN A 164 12.09 11.16 22.02
N GLY A 165 12.78 12.25 21.69
CA GLY A 165 14.13 12.22 21.10
C GLY A 165 14.18 11.45 19.78
N LEU A 166 13.19 11.68 18.92
CA LEU A 166 13.03 11.03 17.62
C LEU A 166 13.96 11.66 16.57
N VAL A 167 14.09 10.98 15.43
CA VAL A 167 14.74 11.55 14.25
C VAL A 167 13.97 12.81 13.81
N PRO A 168 14.65 13.95 13.57
CA PRO A 168 14.02 15.21 13.23
C PRO A 168 13.37 15.10 11.85
N THR A 169 12.06 14.87 11.83
CA THR A 169 11.24 14.70 10.62
C THR A 169 10.08 15.67 10.64
N LYS A 170 9.65 16.10 9.45
CA LYS A 170 8.42 16.88 9.30
C LYS A 170 7.23 15.98 9.06
N LEU A 171 6.05 16.40 9.53
CA LEU A 171 4.83 15.60 9.47
C LEU A 171 4.51 15.18 8.03
N GLU A 172 4.70 16.09 7.08
CA GLU A 172 4.49 15.84 5.66
C GLU A 172 5.49 14.83 5.07
N GLU A 173 6.66 14.64 5.66
CA GLU A 173 7.67 13.68 5.18
C GLU A 173 7.29 12.25 5.56
N VAL A 174 6.82 12.06 6.80
CA VAL A 174 6.50 10.74 7.36
C VAL A 174 5.02 10.37 7.27
N GLY A 175 4.15 11.36 7.03
CA GLY A 175 2.70 11.24 6.95
C GLY A 175 2.17 11.53 5.54
N ARG A 176 2.03 10.49 4.72
CA ARG A 176 1.46 10.57 3.37
C ARG A 176 -0.04 10.29 3.40
N TRP A 177 -0.80 11.22 3.96
CA TRP A 177 -2.22 11.05 4.28
C TRP A 177 -3.11 10.69 3.09
N ARG A 178 -2.89 11.30 1.91
CA ARG A 178 -3.64 10.93 0.69
C ARG A 178 -3.44 9.47 0.30
N HIS A 179 -2.22 8.95 0.49
CA HIS A 179 -1.93 7.55 0.23
C HIS A 179 -2.61 6.65 1.26
N LEU A 180 -2.60 7.03 2.54
CA LEU A 180 -3.33 6.32 3.59
C LEU A 180 -4.84 6.29 3.30
N ASP A 181 -5.44 7.43 2.94
CA ASP A 181 -6.84 7.51 2.56
C ASP A 181 -7.17 6.61 1.36
N PHE A 182 -6.29 6.56 0.35
CA PHE A 182 -6.43 5.63 -0.77
C PHE A 182 -6.43 4.17 -0.31
N VAL A 183 -5.46 3.76 0.53
CA VAL A 183 -5.40 2.37 1.02
C VAL A 183 -6.61 2.01 1.87
N LEU A 184 -7.13 2.94 2.68
CA LEU A 184 -8.28 2.71 3.54
C LEU A 184 -9.62 2.69 2.79
N ASN A 185 -9.74 3.46 1.71
CA ASN A 185 -11.02 3.73 1.04
C ASN A 185 -11.11 3.17 -0.38
N TYR A 186 -10.09 2.47 -0.86
CA TYR A 186 -10.17 1.81 -2.16
C TYR A 186 -11.12 0.61 -2.06
N GLY A 187 -12.38 0.87 -2.43
CA GLY A 187 -13.53 -0.01 -2.24
C GLY A 187 -13.60 -1.22 -3.17
N SER A 188 -12.46 -1.69 -3.67
CA SER A 188 -12.40 -2.88 -4.51
C SER A 188 -11.23 -3.75 -4.06
N SER A 189 -11.51 -5.00 -3.69
CA SER A 189 -10.48 -5.94 -3.22
C SER A 189 -9.34 -6.07 -4.21
N SER A 190 -8.11 -5.69 -3.89
CA SER A 190 -6.96 -5.79 -4.81
C SER A 190 -6.11 -6.99 -4.42
N VAL A 191 -6.17 -8.05 -5.22
CA VAL A 191 -5.43 -9.30 -4.97
C VAL A 191 -4.78 -9.78 -6.26
N ASP A 192 -3.48 -10.04 -6.16
CA ASP A 192 -2.65 -10.58 -7.25
C ASP A 192 -2.48 -12.09 -7.09
N ASN A 193 -2.30 -12.78 -8.21
CA ASN A 193 -1.99 -14.20 -8.25
C ASN A 193 -0.47 -14.42 -8.09
N MET A 194 -0.08 -15.36 -7.22
CA MET A 194 1.32 -15.72 -6.98
C MET A 194 1.73 -17.05 -7.65
N ASN A 195 0.86 -17.65 -8.45
CA ASN A 195 1.09 -18.97 -9.05
C ASN A 195 2.30 -18.97 -9.98
N LYS A 196 2.40 -18.01 -10.92
CA LYS A 196 3.57 -17.90 -11.82
C LYS A 196 4.87 -17.82 -11.01
N SER A 197 4.92 -17.03 -9.94
CA SER A 197 6.11 -16.96 -9.07
C SER A 197 6.45 -18.31 -8.44
N LYS A 198 5.44 -19.03 -7.91
CA LYS A 198 5.62 -20.33 -7.27
C LYS A 198 6.04 -21.42 -8.26
N GLU A 199 5.47 -21.42 -9.45
CA GLU A 199 5.81 -22.33 -10.56
C GLU A 199 7.27 -22.14 -11.01
N TYR A 200 7.78 -20.91 -10.95
CA TYR A 200 9.19 -20.58 -11.20
C TYR A 200 10.09 -20.74 -9.96
N GLY A 201 9.60 -21.38 -8.90
CA GLY A 201 10.39 -21.76 -7.71
C GLY A 201 10.45 -20.71 -6.60
N PHE A 202 9.76 -19.56 -6.71
CA PHE A 202 9.69 -18.56 -5.66
C PHE A 202 8.61 -18.92 -4.63
N LEU A 203 9.02 -19.61 -3.56
CA LEU A 203 8.13 -20.10 -2.50
C LEU A 203 8.15 -19.25 -1.22
N VAL A 204 8.83 -18.09 -1.25
CA VAL A 204 8.93 -17.22 -0.07
C VAL A 204 7.60 -16.51 0.17
N PHE A 205 7.09 -16.63 1.39
CA PHE A 205 5.88 -15.92 1.84
C PHE A 205 6.12 -15.26 3.20
N ARG A 206 5.18 -14.40 3.59
CA ARG A 206 5.10 -13.79 4.92
C ARG A 206 3.67 -13.88 5.43
N ASN A 207 3.52 -14.03 6.75
CA ASN A 207 2.26 -13.76 7.40
C ASN A 207 2.13 -12.23 7.53
N SER A 208 1.10 -11.65 6.93
CA SER A 208 0.97 -10.20 6.79
C SER A 208 0.80 -9.48 8.13
N GLU A 209 0.12 -10.09 9.11
CA GLU A 209 -0.02 -9.53 10.46
C GLU A 209 1.34 -9.45 11.17
N LYS A 210 2.09 -10.55 11.18
CA LYS A 210 3.45 -10.59 11.74
C LYS A 210 4.40 -9.64 11.01
N SER A 211 4.27 -9.54 9.69
CA SER A 211 5.06 -8.59 8.91
C SER A 211 4.73 -7.15 9.31
N PHE A 212 3.45 -6.83 9.49
CA PHE A 212 3.03 -5.49 9.87
C PHE A 212 3.60 -5.07 11.22
N VAL A 213 3.48 -5.94 12.24
CA VAL A 213 4.11 -5.74 13.56
C VAL A 213 5.62 -5.54 13.41
N SER A 214 6.31 -6.41 12.66
CA SER A 214 7.77 -6.29 12.49
C SER A 214 8.20 -4.95 11.89
N TRP A 215 7.39 -4.34 11.01
CA TRP A 215 7.68 -3.03 10.45
C TRP A 215 7.36 -1.90 11.41
N ILE A 216 6.33 -2.03 12.26
CA ILE A 216 6.08 -1.11 13.37
C ILE A 216 7.27 -1.11 14.33
N ASP A 217 7.77 -2.30 14.71
CA ASP A 217 8.95 -2.45 15.56
C ASP A 217 10.19 -1.79 14.95
N MET A 218 10.40 -1.92 13.64
CA MET A 218 11.49 -1.23 12.94
C MET A 218 11.33 0.30 13.00
N MET A 219 10.11 0.84 12.85
CA MET A 219 9.85 2.28 12.97
C MET A 219 10.18 2.80 14.37
N LYS A 220 9.82 2.05 15.43
CA LYS A 220 10.15 2.34 16.82
C LYS A 220 11.66 2.23 17.09
N ALA A 221 12.29 1.14 16.66
CA ALA A 221 13.72 0.87 16.88
C ALA A 221 14.62 1.94 16.26
N HIS A 222 14.23 2.50 15.11
CA HIS A 222 14.93 3.58 14.44
C HIS A 222 14.49 4.98 14.90
N LYS A 223 13.67 5.08 15.96
CA LYS A 223 13.16 6.34 16.52
C LYS A 223 12.49 7.25 15.50
N ILE A 224 11.75 6.68 14.55
CA ILE A 224 10.88 7.47 13.68
C ILE A 224 9.55 7.78 14.38
N VAL A 225 9.10 6.86 15.22
CA VAL A 225 7.93 7.00 16.11
C VAL A 225 8.33 6.58 17.53
N PRO A 226 7.58 6.99 18.58
CA PRO A 226 7.85 6.62 19.97
C PRO A 226 7.76 5.10 20.23
#